data_AF-A0A7R9WE75-F1
#
_entry.id   AF-A0A7R9WE75-F1
#
_cell.length_a   1.000
_cell.length_b   1.000
_cell.length_c   1.000
_cell.angle_alpha   90.00
_cell.angle_beta   90.00
_cell.angle_gamma   90.00
#
_symmetry.space_group_name_H-M   'P 1'
#
loop_
_entity.id
_entity.type
_entity.pdbx_description
1 polymer ?
#
loop_
_entity_poly.entity_id
_entity_poly.type
_entity_poly.pdbx_seq_one_letter_code
_entity_poly.pdbx_strand_id
1 'polypeptide(L)'
;FAPVGIFYYFDPNHKSHDEHEDVEGYSYMASALLSLLIFLGTVYLAFQFRRVKFSPFLPNQILRNAVTDFAVVMAIFLMTFVANVIFRSVPTETLNVPNTFAPTYACCTASCDTNWPDDCPDESEPYGRRSWLVDLGDLNGKSWVPFMAAGPAVLAFILVFLDDGITWHLINHPTHKIKHGSAYNYDTVIIGLMVAINSLLGLPWLVAATVRSLNHVHAMAEKLPSGKISSVTESRLTHLGIHLLCLVSIFALDVLKLIPVPVLYGVFLFMGLVSLGTNTFW
;
A
#
# COMPACT_ATOMS: atom_id res chain seq x y z
N PHE A 1 -6.13 18.99 -11.14
CA PHE A 1 -5.23 18.31 -10.19
C PHE A 1 -6.11 17.47 -9.29
N ALA A 2 -5.81 16.19 -9.10
CA ALA A 2 -6.60 15.36 -8.20
C ALA A 2 -6.51 15.93 -6.76
N PRO A 3 -7.61 15.94 -6.00
CA PRO A 3 -7.65 16.41 -4.61
C PRO A 3 -6.96 15.39 -3.69
N VAL A 4 -5.64 15.25 -3.80
CA VAL A 4 -4.86 14.25 -3.09
C VAL A 4 -3.58 14.85 -2.52
N GLY A 5 -3.20 14.43 -1.31
CA GLY A 5 -1.93 14.77 -0.67
C GLY A 5 -2.08 15.54 0.64
N ILE A 6 -0.96 15.65 1.38
CA ILE A 6 -0.96 16.18 2.75
C ILE A 6 -1.38 17.66 2.85
N PHE A 7 -1.20 18.45 1.80
CA PHE A 7 -1.63 19.85 1.79
C PHE A 7 -3.13 20.00 1.57
N TYR A 8 -3.80 18.96 1.08
CA TYR A 8 -5.24 19.01 0.82
C TYR A 8 -6.05 19.05 2.13
N TYR A 9 -5.49 18.61 3.26
CA TYR A 9 -6.08 18.81 4.59
C TYR A 9 -6.26 20.28 5.00
N PHE A 10 -5.62 21.24 4.33
CA PHE A 10 -5.84 22.67 4.59
C PHE A 10 -7.06 23.23 3.86
N ASP A 11 -7.64 22.46 2.93
CA ASP A 11 -8.88 22.82 2.25
C ASP A 11 -10.07 22.57 3.20
N PRO A 12 -10.89 23.57 3.53
CA PRO A 12 -12.05 23.39 4.40
C PRO A 12 -13.08 22.39 3.83
N ASN A 13 -13.11 22.17 2.51
CA ASN A 13 -14.06 21.24 1.87
C ASN A 13 -13.50 19.80 1.72
N HIS A 14 -12.46 19.45 2.46
CA HIS A 14 -11.90 18.11 2.42
C HIS A 14 -12.84 17.09 3.10
N LYS A 15 -13.07 15.94 2.46
CA LYS A 15 -13.96 14.87 2.98
C LYS A 15 -13.66 14.40 4.41
N SER A 16 -12.42 14.55 4.87
CA SER A 16 -12.02 14.20 6.25
C SER A 16 -12.53 15.19 7.29
N HIS A 17 -13.04 16.35 6.88
CA HIS A 17 -13.67 17.35 7.73
C HIS A 17 -15.18 17.13 7.84
N ASP A 18 -15.82 16.55 6.81
CA ASP A 18 -17.27 16.30 6.76
C ASP A 18 -17.77 15.48 7.95
N GLU A 19 -17.02 14.47 8.40
CA GLU A 19 -17.38 13.65 9.59
C GLU A 19 -17.31 14.42 10.91
N HIS A 20 -16.73 15.62 10.92
CA HIS A 20 -16.45 16.41 12.11
C HIS A 20 -17.04 17.82 12.05
N GLU A 21 -17.83 18.13 11.02
CA GLU A 21 -18.45 19.45 10.82
C GLU A 21 -19.40 19.83 11.97
N ASP A 22 -20.10 18.84 12.54
CA ASP A 22 -21.05 19.02 13.63
C ASP A 22 -20.41 19.01 15.04
N VAL A 23 -19.09 18.82 15.15
CA VAL A 23 -18.40 18.71 16.45
C VAL A 23 -18.02 20.09 16.99
N GLU A 24 -18.63 20.51 18.10
CA GLU A 24 -18.28 21.78 18.76
C GLU A 24 -16.78 21.85 19.11
N GLY A 25 -16.11 22.90 18.63
CA GLY A 25 -14.68 23.12 18.86
C GLY A 25 -13.77 22.47 17.82
N TYR A 26 -14.31 21.88 16.76
CA TYR A 26 -13.52 21.38 15.64
C TYR A 26 -12.82 22.52 14.89
N SER A 27 -11.54 22.33 14.60
CA SER A 27 -10.76 23.22 13.75
C SER A 27 -10.04 22.42 12.69
N TYR A 28 -10.50 22.55 11.45
CA TYR A 28 -9.86 21.92 10.29
C TYR A 28 -8.37 22.29 10.17
N MET A 29 -8.02 23.55 10.48
CA MET A 29 -6.63 24.03 10.55
C MET A 29 -5.78 23.28 11.57
N ALA A 30 -6.33 22.99 12.76
CA ALA A 30 -5.60 22.22 13.79
C ALA A 30 -5.37 20.78 13.34
N SER A 31 -6.38 20.14 12.73
CA SER A 31 -6.28 18.80 12.16
C SER A 31 -5.25 18.74 11.02
N ALA A 32 -5.23 19.75 10.14
CA ALA A 32 -4.28 19.88 9.04
C ALA A 32 -2.83 20.04 9.54
N LEU A 33 -2.61 20.92 10.52
CA LEU A 33 -1.30 21.15 11.12
C LEU A 33 -0.77 19.91 11.84
N LEU A 34 -1.64 19.21 12.60
CA LEU A 34 -1.27 17.97 13.26
C LEU A 34 -0.94 16.88 12.23
N SER A 35 -1.73 16.76 11.16
CA SER A 35 -1.48 15.82 10.06
C SER A 35 -0.12 16.08 9.40
N LEU A 36 0.22 17.35 9.15
CA LEU A 36 1.53 17.74 8.62
C LEU A 36 2.67 17.41 9.59
N LEU A 37 2.49 17.65 10.89
CA LEU A 37 3.49 17.33 11.92
C LEU A 37 3.73 15.82 12.01
N ILE A 38 2.66 15.02 12.04
CA ILE A 38 2.74 13.56 12.05
C ILE A 38 3.46 13.06 10.79
N PHE A 39 3.12 13.60 9.62
CA PHE A 39 3.76 13.27 8.35
C PHE A 39 5.27 13.53 8.37
N LEU A 40 5.68 14.77 8.68
CA LEU A 40 7.10 15.16 8.73
C LEU A 40 7.84 14.42 9.86
N GLY A 41 7.18 14.24 11.01
CA GLY A 41 7.69 13.52 12.15
C GLY A 41 7.97 12.05 11.83
N THR A 42 7.09 11.39 11.09
CA THR A 42 7.28 10.00 10.65
C THR A 42 8.51 9.86 9.76
N VAL A 43 8.65 10.76 8.77
CA VAL A 43 9.82 10.80 7.87
C VAL A 43 11.10 11.05 8.66
N TYR A 44 11.09 12.06 9.54
CA TYR A 44 12.23 12.41 10.36
C TYR A 44 12.67 11.24 11.24
N LEU A 45 11.75 10.63 11.99
CA LEU A 45 12.06 9.48 12.85
C LEU A 45 12.59 8.29 12.05
N ALA A 46 11.99 7.97 10.91
CA ALA A 46 12.45 6.89 10.04
C ALA A 46 13.91 7.10 9.60
N PHE A 47 14.29 8.32 9.20
CA PHE A 47 15.68 8.64 8.88
C PHE A 47 16.60 8.59 10.10
N GLN A 48 16.18 9.12 11.25
CA GLN A 48 17.01 9.09 12.46
C GLN A 48 17.29 7.67 12.93
N PHE A 49 16.27 6.82 13.01
CA PHE A 49 16.46 5.41 13.38
C PHE A 49 17.35 4.67 12.39
N ARG A 50 17.31 5.02 11.11
CA ARG A 50 18.23 4.44 10.12
C ARG A 50 19.68 4.92 10.29
N ARG A 51 19.90 6.17 10.69
CA ARG A 51 21.24 6.71 10.97
C ARG A 51 21.92 6.03 12.16
N VAL A 52 21.15 5.43 13.07
CA VAL A 52 21.66 4.67 14.22
C VAL A 52 22.61 3.54 13.79
N LYS A 53 22.43 2.95 12.60
CA LYS A 53 23.32 1.91 12.07
C LYS A 53 24.80 2.31 12.04
N PHE A 54 25.09 3.56 11.70
CA PHE A 54 26.45 4.09 11.58
C PHE A 54 26.85 4.97 12.76
N SER A 55 25.97 5.08 13.76
CA SER A 55 26.20 5.91 14.94
C SER A 55 27.16 5.23 15.92
N PRO A 56 28.09 5.98 16.53
CA PRO A 56 28.99 5.46 17.56
C PRO A 56 28.31 5.28 18.93
N PHE A 57 27.10 5.80 19.13
CA PHE A 57 26.45 5.88 20.45
C PHE A 57 25.88 4.55 20.99
N LEU A 58 25.67 3.52 20.15
CA LEU A 58 25.16 2.21 20.58
C LEU A 58 26.24 1.13 20.42
N PRO A 59 26.84 0.63 21.53
CA PRO A 59 27.93 -0.36 21.46
C PRO A 59 27.43 -1.78 21.14
N ASN A 60 26.15 -2.09 21.38
CA ASN A 60 25.61 -3.42 21.10
C ASN A 60 25.14 -3.54 19.65
N GLN A 61 25.83 -4.38 18.88
CA GLN A 61 25.56 -4.67 17.48
C GLN A 61 24.14 -5.19 17.23
N ILE A 62 23.63 -6.01 18.14
CA ILE A 62 22.30 -6.63 18.01
C ILE A 62 21.22 -5.56 18.09
N LEU A 63 21.29 -4.70 19.11
CA LEU A 63 20.33 -3.61 19.30
C LEU A 63 20.39 -2.62 18.13
N ARG A 64 21.59 -2.29 17.65
CA ARG A 64 21.78 -1.37 16.53
C ARG A 64 21.13 -1.89 15.24
N ASN A 65 21.32 -3.17 14.96
CA ASN A 65 20.70 -3.82 13.80
C ASN A 65 19.17 -3.88 13.97
N ALA A 66 18.67 -4.30 15.13
CA ALA A 66 17.24 -4.35 15.40
C ALA A 66 16.55 -2.98 15.25
N VAL A 67 17.11 -1.91 15.81
CA VAL A 67 16.57 -0.54 15.67
C VAL A 67 16.57 -0.08 14.21
N THR A 68 17.60 -0.45 13.44
CA THR A 68 17.68 -0.07 12.03
C THR A 68 16.68 -0.85 11.17
N ASP A 69 16.53 -2.15 11.43
CA ASP A 69 15.68 -3.05 10.66
C ASP A 69 14.18 -2.77 10.93
N PHE A 70 13.83 -2.40 12.16
CA PHE A 70 12.48 -1.99 12.56
C PHE A 70 12.25 -0.48 12.54
N ALA A 71 13.16 0.32 11.95
CA ALA A 71 13.10 1.78 11.97
C ALA A 71 11.75 2.35 11.52
N VAL A 72 11.21 1.84 10.41
CA VAL A 72 9.92 2.30 9.86
C VAL A 72 8.76 1.89 10.76
N VAL A 73 8.76 0.66 11.26
CA VAL A 73 7.69 0.14 12.16
C VAL A 73 7.67 0.94 13.47
N MET A 74 8.84 1.24 14.03
CA MET A 74 8.99 2.08 15.22
C MET A 74 8.49 3.50 14.98
N ALA A 75 8.79 4.09 13.81
CA ALA A 75 8.30 5.42 13.45
C ALA A 75 6.77 5.45 13.35
N ILE A 76 6.15 4.44 12.74
CA ILE A 76 4.69 4.27 12.66
C ILE A 76 4.10 4.21 14.07
N PHE A 77 4.64 3.33 14.93
CA PHE A 77 4.12 3.15 16.28
C PHE A 77 4.21 4.43 17.11
N LEU A 78 5.36 5.12 17.08
CA LEU A 78 5.56 6.36 17.84
C LEU A 78 4.66 7.50 17.36
N MET A 79 4.53 7.69 16.05
CA MET A 79 3.70 8.77 15.52
C MET A 79 2.21 8.48 15.66
N THR A 80 1.81 7.20 15.60
CA THR A 80 0.45 6.75 15.93
C THR A 80 0.14 6.97 17.41
N PHE A 81 1.10 6.72 18.30
CA PHE A 81 0.97 7.00 19.73
C PHE A 81 0.83 8.50 20.00
N VAL A 82 1.65 9.34 19.35
CA VAL A 82 1.57 10.81 19.46
C VAL A 82 0.19 11.31 19.03
N ALA A 83 -0.31 10.83 17.89
CA ALA A 83 -1.62 11.23 17.37
C ALA A 83 -2.77 10.88 18.34
N ASN A 84 -2.84 9.62 18.77
CA ASN A 84 -4.00 9.12 19.53
C ASN A 84 -3.94 9.40 21.04
N VAL A 85 -2.74 9.51 21.63
CA VAL A 85 -2.57 9.64 23.09
C VAL A 85 -2.21 11.06 23.50
N ILE A 86 -1.29 11.71 22.79
CA ILE A 86 -0.85 13.07 23.14
C ILE A 86 -1.84 14.11 22.62
N PHE A 87 -2.27 13.97 21.36
CA PHE A 87 -3.18 14.91 20.69
C PHE A 87 -4.61 14.37 20.56
N ARG A 88 -5.13 13.75 21.64
CA ARG A 88 -6.46 13.13 21.65
C ARG A 88 -7.62 14.09 21.28
N SER A 89 -7.44 15.39 21.50
CA SER A 89 -8.47 16.40 21.24
C SER A 89 -8.58 16.83 19.78
N VAL A 90 -7.62 16.46 18.92
CA VAL A 90 -7.60 16.86 17.51
C VAL A 90 -7.80 15.61 16.66
N PRO A 91 -8.96 15.47 15.98
CA PRO A 91 -9.20 14.29 15.17
C PRO A 91 -8.31 14.33 13.92
N THR A 92 -7.81 13.17 13.53
CA THR A 92 -6.98 12.97 12.34
C THR A 92 -7.60 11.88 11.48
N GLU A 93 -7.48 12.01 10.15
CA GLU A 93 -7.99 10.97 9.24
C GLU A 93 -7.30 9.63 9.51
N THR A 94 -8.11 8.62 9.78
CA THR A 94 -7.68 7.24 10.01
C THR A 94 -7.93 6.36 8.79
N LEU A 95 -7.26 5.21 8.74
CA LEU A 95 -7.42 4.27 7.63
C LEU A 95 -8.88 3.81 7.50
N ASN A 96 -9.50 4.08 6.35
CA ASN A 96 -10.86 3.63 6.03
C ASN A 96 -10.84 2.12 5.73
N VAL A 97 -11.23 1.31 6.71
CA VAL A 97 -11.24 -0.15 6.63
C VAL A 97 -12.65 -0.67 6.92
N PRO A 98 -13.25 -1.50 6.06
CA PRO A 98 -14.55 -2.08 6.33
C PRO A 98 -14.50 -3.05 7.51
N ASN A 99 -15.58 -3.13 8.29
CA ASN A 99 -15.69 -4.06 9.42
C ASN A 99 -15.88 -5.53 8.98
N THR A 100 -16.31 -5.73 7.74
CA THR A 100 -16.66 -7.05 7.21
C THR A 100 -15.96 -7.31 5.89
N PHE A 101 -15.40 -8.52 5.75
CA PHE A 101 -14.81 -8.98 4.50
C PHE A 101 -15.92 -9.41 3.54
N ALA A 102 -16.22 -8.56 2.57
CA ALA A 102 -17.21 -8.84 1.54
C ALA A 102 -16.90 -8.05 0.26
N PRO A 103 -17.52 -8.40 -0.89
CA PRO A 103 -17.21 -7.80 -2.19
C PRO A 103 -17.33 -6.27 -2.19
N THR A 104 -16.50 -5.62 -3.01
CA THR A 104 -16.42 -4.15 -3.09
C THR A 104 -17.66 -3.53 -3.73
N TYR A 105 -18.31 -4.24 -4.64
CA TYR A 105 -19.50 -3.75 -5.33
C TYR A 105 -20.75 -3.92 -4.46
N ALA A 106 -21.28 -2.80 -3.99
CA ALA A 106 -22.50 -2.74 -3.20
C ALA A 106 -23.68 -2.39 -4.11
N CYS A 107 -24.75 -3.18 -4.02
CA CYS A 107 -25.91 -3.07 -4.90
C CYS A 107 -26.91 -2.05 -4.31
N CYS A 108 -27.38 -1.11 -5.12
CA CYS A 108 -28.49 -0.22 -4.73
C CYS A 108 -29.83 -0.96 -4.69
N THR A 109 -30.05 -1.92 -5.60
CA THR A 109 -31.31 -2.67 -5.74
C THR A 109 -31.06 -4.17 -5.81
N ALA A 110 -32.13 -4.98 -5.81
CA ALA A 110 -32.06 -6.43 -5.90
C ALA A 110 -31.42 -6.96 -7.19
N SER A 111 -31.47 -6.21 -8.29
CA SER A 111 -30.85 -6.59 -9.57
C SER A 111 -29.35 -6.30 -9.63
N CYS A 112 -28.81 -5.50 -8.71
CA CYS A 112 -27.39 -5.17 -8.60
C CYS A 112 -26.75 -4.59 -9.88
N ASP A 113 -27.49 -3.77 -10.61
CA ASP A 113 -27.00 -3.12 -11.85
C ASP A 113 -26.22 -1.82 -11.58
N THR A 114 -26.41 -1.21 -10.40
CA THR A 114 -25.85 0.09 -10.00
C THR A 114 -25.05 -0.02 -8.69
N ASN A 115 -23.99 0.80 -8.57
CA ASN A 115 -23.06 0.76 -7.45
C ASN A 115 -23.39 1.82 -6.40
N TRP A 116 -23.59 1.39 -5.15
CA TRP A 116 -23.75 2.27 -3.99
C TRP A 116 -22.38 2.74 -3.47
N PRO A 117 -22.21 4.00 -3.02
CA PRO A 117 -23.21 5.07 -2.96
C PRO A 117 -23.26 5.98 -4.21
N ASP A 118 -22.26 5.87 -5.11
CA ASP A 118 -22.04 6.86 -6.18
C ASP A 118 -23.23 6.96 -7.17
N ASP A 119 -23.89 5.84 -7.48
CA ASP A 119 -24.98 5.79 -8.46
C ASP A 119 -26.38 5.98 -7.84
N CYS A 120 -26.50 5.99 -6.50
CA CYS A 120 -27.79 6.03 -5.79
C CYS A 120 -27.70 6.83 -4.48
N PRO A 121 -27.64 8.17 -4.55
CA PRO A 121 -27.47 9.04 -3.38
C PRO A 121 -28.69 9.08 -2.46
N ASP A 122 -29.86 8.64 -2.93
CA ASP A 122 -31.12 8.66 -2.16
C ASP A 122 -31.20 7.51 -1.13
N GLU A 123 -30.38 6.47 -1.27
CA GLU A 123 -30.39 5.29 -0.39
C GLU A 123 -29.32 5.39 0.69
N SER A 124 -29.75 5.34 1.96
CA SER A 124 -28.84 5.46 3.12
C SER A 124 -28.03 4.19 3.41
N GLU A 125 -28.51 3.02 2.99
CA GLU A 125 -27.84 1.73 3.18
C GLU A 125 -27.88 0.90 1.89
N PRO A 126 -26.84 0.09 1.61
CA PRO A 126 -26.84 -0.78 0.44
C PRO A 126 -27.83 -1.95 0.62
N TYR A 127 -28.62 -2.27 -0.42
CA TYR A 127 -29.55 -3.40 -0.42
C TYR A 127 -28.85 -4.75 -0.24
N GLY A 128 -27.67 -4.89 -0.83
CA GLY A 128 -26.88 -6.11 -0.77
C GLY A 128 -25.50 -5.94 -1.41
N ARG A 129 -24.77 -7.05 -1.56
CA ARG A 129 -23.49 -7.08 -2.27
C ARG A 129 -23.51 -8.15 -3.35
N ARG A 130 -22.72 -7.94 -4.38
CA ARG A 130 -22.56 -8.90 -5.48
C ARG A 130 -22.00 -10.24 -4.99
N SER A 131 -22.24 -11.33 -5.74
CA SER A 131 -21.60 -12.63 -5.51
C SER A 131 -20.08 -12.59 -5.75
N TRP A 132 -19.33 -13.44 -5.05
CA TRP A 132 -17.88 -13.58 -5.23
C TRP A 132 -17.51 -14.13 -6.61
N LEU A 133 -18.29 -15.07 -7.14
CA LEU A 133 -18.07 -15.59 -8.49
C LEU A 133 -18.82 -14.72 -9.49
N VAL A 134 -18.09 -14.20 -10.47
CA VAL A 134 -18.66 -13.36 -11.53
C VAL A 134 -19.37 -14.24 -12.54
N ASP A 135 -20.63 -13.93 -12.82
CA ASP A 135 -21.32 -14.52 -13.96
C ASP A 135 -20.82 -13.84 -15.24
N LEU A 136 -19.97 -14.56 -15.99
CA LEU A 136 -19.46 -14.09 -17.28
C LEU A 136 -20.52 -14.15 -18.40
N GLY A 137 -21.64 -14.82 -18.16
CA GLY A 137 -22.77 -14.95 -19.09
C GLY A 137 -23.77 -13.79 -18.98
N ASP A 138 -23.79 -13.06 -17.86
CA ASP A 138 -24.66 -11.91 -17.68
C ASP A 138 -24.12 -10.68 -18.41
N LEU A 139 -24.38 -10.64 -19.71
CA LEU A 139 -23.95 -9.55 -20.61
C LEU A 139 -25.01 -8.45 -20.75
N ASN A 140 -26.06 -8.45 -19.92
CA ASN A 140 -27.21 -7.53 -20.04
C ASN A 140 -27.75 -7.47 -21.49
N GLY A 141 -27.88 -8.64 -22.11
CA GLY A 141 -28.35 -8.82 -23.50
C GLY A 141 -27.37 -8.37 -24.60
N LYS A 142 -26.14 -7.94 -24.27
CA LYS A 142 -25.15 -7.41 -25.23
C LYS A 142 -24.06 -8.43 -25.58
N SER A 143 -24.34 -9.31 -26.53
CA SER A 143 -23.40 -10.36 -26.97
C SER A 143 -22.11 -9.84 -27.63
N TRP A 144 -22.01 -8.54 -27.93
CA TRP A 144 -20.83 -7.92 -28.53
C TRP A 144 -19.77 -7.50 -27.51
N VAL A 145 -20.11 -7.46 -26.21
CA VAL A 145 -19.23 -7.01 -25.13
C VAL A 145 -17.92 -7.82 -25.04
N PRO A 146 -17.92 -9.16 -25.13
CA PRO A 146 -16.66 -9.93 -25.07
C PRO A 146 -15.69 -9.60 -26.20
N PHE A 147 -16.21 -9.35 -27.41
CA PHE A 147 -15.37 -8.98 -28.56
C PHE A 147 -14.74 -7.60 -28.38
N MET A 148 -15.50 -6.64 -27.86
CA MET A 148 -14.98 -5.31 -27.57
C MET A 148 -14.03 -5.29 -26.37
N ALA A 149 -14.24 -6.16 -25.38
CA ALA A 149 -13.36 -6.32 -24.23
C ALA A 149 -11.97 -6.89 -24.61
N ALA A 150 -11.84 -7.55 -25.76
CA ALA A 150 -10.56 -8.08 -26.25
C ALA A 150 -9.51 -6.97 -26.47
N GLY A 151 -9.93 -5.77 -26.90
CA GLY A 151 -9.03 -4.63 -27.11
C GLY A 151 -8.36 -4.16 -25.80
N PRO A 152 -9.14 -3.74 -24.78
CA PRO A 152 -8.61 -3.41 -23.46
C PRO A 152 -7.84 -4.57 -22.81
N ALA A 153 -8.26 -5.83 -23.02
CA ALA A 153 -7.55 -7.00 -22.50
C ALA A 153 -6.14 -7.14 -23.09
N VAL A 154 -5.96 -6.91 -24.39
CA VAL A 154 -4.64 -6.91 -25.03
C VAL A 154 -3.77 -5.78 -24.48
N LEU A 155 -4.33 -4.58 -24.32
CA LEU A 155 -3.60 -3.46 -23.73
C LEU A 155 -3.17 -3.76 -22.28
N ALA A 156 -4.07 -4.31 -21.48
CA ALA A 156 -3.78 -4.67 -20.10
C ALA A 156 -2.75 -5.82 -20.01
N PHE A 157 -2.79 -6.79 -20.93
CA PHE A 157 -1.76 -7.81 -21.06
C PHE A 157 -0.38 -7.19 -21.35
N ILE A 158 -0.30 -6.24 -22.29
CA ILE A 158 0.95 -5.54 -22.60
C ILE A 158 1.48 -4.81 -21.37
N LEU A 159 0.62 -4.11 -20.62
CA LEU A 159 1.01 -3.42 -19.39
C LEU A 159 1.57 -4.39 -18.34
N VAL A 160 0.86 -5.49 -18.05
CA VAL A 160 1.31 -6.50 -17.08
C VAL A 160 2.63 -7.13 -17.52
N PHE A 161 2.78 -7.43 -18.80
CA PHE A 161 4.01 -8.02 -19.34
C PHE A 161 5.20 -7.05 -19.24
N LEU A 162 5.00 -5.76 -19.54
CA LEU A 162 6.04 -4.75 -19.43
C LEU A 162 6.45 -4.51 -17.97
N ASP A 163 5.50 -4.39 -17.06
CA ASP A 163 5.78 -4.17 -15.64
C ASP A 163 6.51 -5.35 -15.00
N ASP A 164 6.12 -6.59 -15.35
CA ASP A 164 6.82 -7.81 -14.91
C ASP A 164 8.24 -7.87 -15.48
N GLY A 165 8.42 -7.60 -16.77
CA GLY A 165 9.71 -7.55 -17.44
C GLY A 165 10.68 -6.53 -16.85
N ILE A 166 10.22 -5.29 -16.64
CA ILE A 166 11.02 -4.22 -16.03
C ILE A 166 11.39 -4.59 -14.59
N THR A 167 10.41 -5.05 -13.81
CA THR A 167 10.64 -5.41 -12.40
C THR A 167 11.64 -6.56 -12.28
N TRP A 168 11.49 -7.60 -13.10
CA TRP A 168 12.42 -8.73 -13.13
C TRP A 168 13.84 -8.28 -13.48
N HIS A 169 14.01 -7.42 -14.49
CA HIS A 169 15.34 -6.95 -14.91
C HIS A 169 16.02 -6.11 -13.83
N LEU A 170 15.25 -5.26 -13.14
CA LEU A 170 15.76 -4.40 -12.09
C LEU A 170 16.18 -5.19 -10.85
N ILE A 171 15.44 -6.24 -10.49
CA ILE A 171 15.80 -7.15 -9.40
C ILE A 171 17.06 -7.94 -9.77
N ASN A 172 17.11 -8.52 -10.96
CA ASN A 172 18.23 -9.35 -11.44
C ASN A 172 19.44 -8.54 -11.93
N HIS A 173 19.46 -7.23 -11.67
CA HIS A 173 20.59 -6.40 -12.04
C HIS A 173 21.90 -6.93 -11.42
N PRO A 174 23.02 -7.02 -12.16
CA PRO A 174 24.26 -7.66 -11.67
C PRO A 174 24.84 -7.07 -10.38
N THR A 175 24.46 -5.84 -10.02
CA THR A 175 24.88 -5.20 -8.76
C THR A 175 24.31 -5.86 -7.51
N HIS A 176 23.17 -6.55 -7.62
CA HIS A 176 22.53 -7.23 -6.51
C HIS A 176 23.17 -8.58 -6.18
N LYS A 177 24.00 -9.14 -7.08
CA LYS A 177 24.75 -10.39 -6.87
C LYS A 177 23.88 -11.56 -6.38
N ILE A 178 22.66 -11.64 -6.91
CA ILE A 178 21.73 -12.75 -6.66
C ILE A 178 22.36 -14.04 -7.21
N LYS A 179 22.26 -15.13 -6.47
CA LYS A 179 22.92 -16.41 -6.75
C LYS A 179 21.99 -17.44 -7.36
N HIS A 180 20.70 -17.42 -7.05
CA HIS A 180 19.77 -18.38 -7.64
C HIS A 180 19.45 -18.03 -9.10
N GLY A 181 19.13 -19.07 -9.88
CA GLY A 181 18.77 -18.92 -11.29
C GLY A 181 17.50 -18.11 -11.49
N SER A 182 17.33 -17.57 -12.69
CA SER A 182 16.15 -16.79 -13.05
C SER A 182 15.05 -17.65 -13.67
N ALA A 183 13.79 -17.29 -13.42
CA ALA A 183 12.62 -18.03 -13.88
C ALA A 183 11.57 -17.12 -14.55
N TYR A 184 12.01 -16.17 -15.38
CA TYR A 184 11.14 -15.14 -15.98
C TYR A 184 9.87 -15.70 -16.63
N ASN A 185 10.01 -16.67 -17.55
CA ASN A 185 8.85 -17.24 -18.25
C ASN A 185 7.87 -17.96 -17.31
N TYR A 186 8.39 -18.56 -16.24
CA TYR A 186 7.55 -19.27 -15.27
C TYR A 186 6.77 -18.27 -14.39
N ASP A 187 7.41 -17.18 -14.00
CA ASP A 187 6.79 -16.09 -13.25
C ASP A 187 5.64 -15.45 -14.05
N THR A 188 5.85 -15.20 -15.35
CA THR A 188 4.82 -14.66 -16.24
C THR A 188 3.61 -15.60 -16.37
N VAL A 189 3.82 -16.92 -16.46
CA VAL A 189 2.72 -17.91 -16.51
C VAL A 189 1.92 -17.93 -15.21
N ILE A 190 2.60 -17.84 -14.06
CA ILE A 190 1.92 -17.77 -12.75
C ILE A 190 1.08 -16.50 -12.63
N ILE A 191 1.61 -15.34 -13.04
CA ILE A 191 0.87 -14.08 -13.02
C ILE A 191 -0.37 -14.19 -13.92
N GLY A 192 -0.25 -14.76 -15.13
CA GLY A 192 -1.38 -14.99 -16.02
C GLY A 192 -2.47 -15.87 -15.39
N LEU A 193 -2.08 -16.95 -14.70
CA LEU A 193 -3.02 -17.80 -13.96
C LEU A 193 -3.72 -17.05 -12.82
N MET A 194 -2.97 -16.25 -12.06
CA MET A 194 -3.53 -15.45 -10.96
C MET A 194 -4.48 -14.36 -11.45
N VAL A 195 -4.17 -13.72 -12.58
CA VAL A 195 -5.08 -12.78 -13.26
C VAL A 195 -6.38 -13.46 -13.68
N ALA A 196 -6.31 -14.69 -14.22
CA ALA A 196 -7.50 -15.45 -14.57
C ALA A 196 -8.36 -15.77 -13.34
N ILE A 197 -7.75 -16.25 -12.25
CA ILE A 197 -8.46 -16.55 -11.00
C ILE A 197 -9.09 -15.29 -10.41
N ASN A 198 -8.34 -14.19 -10.31
CA ASN A 198 -8.85 -12.93 -9.78
C ASN A 198 -9.99 -12.37 -10.65
N SER A 199 -9.91 -12.53 -11.98
CA SER A 199 -10.99 -12.12 -12.89
C SER A 199 -12.29 -12.90 -12.64
N LEU A 200 -12.19 -14.21 -12.42
CA LEU A 200 -13.35 -15.06 -12.07
C LEU A 200 -13.96 -14.67 -10.71
N LEU A 201 -13.13 -14.25 -9.77
CA LEU A 201 -13.53 -13.82 -8.42
C LEU A 201 -13.90 -12.33 -8.34
N GLY A 202 -13.78 -11.57 -9.43
CA GLY A 202 -14.02 -10.13 -9.40
C GLY A 202 -13.01 -9.32 -8.60
N LEU A 203 -11.84 -9.89 -8.31
CA LEU A 203 -10.76 -9.27 -7.57
C LEU A 203 -9.88 -8.44 -8.50
N PRO A 204 -9.25 -7.36 -8.00
CA PRO A 204 -8.30 -6.59 -8.78
C PRO A 204 -7.12 -7.46 -9.21
N TRP A 205 -6.59 -7.17 -10.40
CA TRP A 205 -5.42 -7.86 -10.91
C TRP A 205 -4.18 -7.43 -10.12
N LEU A 206 -3.28 -8.38 -9.92
CA LEU A 206 -2.02 -8.15 -9.23
C LEU A 206 -0.90 -8.13 -10.26
N VAL A 207 -0.08 -7.08 -10.22
CA VAL A 207 1.12 -6.92 -11.05
C VAL A 207 2.37 -6.89 -10.16
N ALA A 208 3.52 -7.22 -10.73
CA ALA A 208 4.81 -7.14 -10.04
C ALA A 208 5.07 -5.68 -9.58
N ALA A 209 5.21 -5.48 -8.27
CA ALA A 209 5.35 -4.15 -7.69
C ALA A 209 6.83 -3.74 -7.59
N THR A 210 7.33 -2.97 -8.57
CA THR A 210 8.77 -2.64 -8.71
C THR A 210 9.41 -2.06 -7.45
N VAL A 211 8.84 -0.98 -6.90
CA VAL A 211 9.41 -0.29 -5.72
C VAL A 211 9.38 -1.18 -4.48
N ARG A 212 8.29 -1.95 -4.29
CA ARG A 212 8.15 -2.85 -3.15
C ARG A 212 9.16 -3.99 -3.23
N SER A 213 9.32 -4.60 -4.40
CA SER A 213 10.27 -5.69 -4.62
C SER A 213 11.71 -5.22 -4.44
N LEU A 214 12.06 -4.02 -4.90
CA LEU A 214 13.38 -3.45 -4.65
C LEU A 214 13.64 -3.15 -3.18
N ASN A 215 12.67 -2.55 -2.49
CA ASN A 215 12.80 -2.31 -1.05
C ASN A 215 12.96 -3.63 -0.28
N HIS A 216 12.29 -4.70 -0.71
CA HIS A 216 12.47 -6.03 -0.13
C HIS A 216 13.88 -6.59 -0.39
N VAL A 217 14.39 -6.52 -1.63
CA VAL A 217 15.78 -6.90 -1.95
C VAL A 217 16.78 -6.11 -1.10
N HIS A 218 16.55 -4.80 -0.93
CA HIS A 218 17.41 -3.95 -0.10
C HIS A 218 17.33 -4.24 1.40
N ALA A 219 16.17 -4.69 1.89
CA ALA A 219 16.01 -5.14 3.28
C ALA A 219 16.74 -6.48 3.52
N MET A 220 16.83 -7.34 2.51
CA MET A 220 17.56 -8.61 2.54
C MET A 220 19.04 -8.49 2.18
N ALA A 221 19.50 -7.29 1.80
CA ALA A 221 20.85 -7.03 1.35
C ALA A 221 21.78 -6.66 2.50
N GLU A 222 22.93 -7.32 2.56
CA GLU A 222 24.04 -6.89 3.40
C GLU A 222 24.85 -5.81 2.66
N LYS A 223 24.94 -4.63 3.27
CA LYS A 223 25.62 -3.45 2.69
C LYS A 223 26.95 -3.20 3.38
N LEU A 224 27.99 -2.99 2.58
CA LEU A 224 29.31 -2.54 3.06
C LEU A 224 29.24 -1.09 3.58
N PRO A 225 30.23 -0.63 4.37
CA PRO A 225 30.35 0.78 4.77
C PRO A 225 30.39 1.75 3.58
N SER A 226 30.84 1.27 2.41
CA SER A 226 30.83 2.01 1.15
C SER A 226 29.45 2.13 0.48
N GLY A 227 28.40 1.57 1.08
CA GLY A 227 27.03 1.57 0.53
C GLY A 227 26.76 0.50 -0.53
N LYS A 228 27.80 -0.17 -1.05
CA LYS A 228 27.68 -1.23 -2.05
C LYS A 228 27.10 -2.52 -1.44
N ILE A 229 26.26 -3.22 -2.20
CA ILE A 229 25.68 -4.51 -1.79
C ILE A 229 26.76 -5.60 -1.86
N SER A 230 26.98 -6.26 -0.73
CA SER A 230 27.95 -7.36 -0.58
C SER A 230 27.31 -8.68 -1.02
N SER A 231 26.17 -8.99 -0.41
CA SER A 231 25.37 -10.20 -0.65
C SER A 231 23.89 -9.91 -0.39
N VAL A 232 23.00 -10.73 -0.96
CA VAL A 232 21.56 -10.70 -0.67
C VAL A 232 21.18 -12.07 -0.13
N THR A 233 20.46 -12.08 0.98
CA THR A 233 19.92 -13.33 1.55
C THR A 233 18.62 -13.64 0.85
N GLU A 234 18.61 -14.69 0.03
CA GLU A 234 17.42 -15.09 -0.73
C GLU A 234 16.56 -16.04 0.10
N SER A 235 15.28 -15.70 0.27
CA SER A 235 14.34 -16.47 1.10
C SER A 235 12.96 -16.53 0.47
N ARG A 236 12.35 -17.72 0.50
CA ARG A 236 10.94 -17.93 0.12
C ARG A 236 9.98 -17.63 1.26
N LEU A 237 10.47 -17.69 2.51
CA LEU A 237 9.64 -17.58 3.71
C LEU A 237 9.23 -16.13 3.99
N THR A 238 10.05 -15.15 3.64
CA THR A 238 9.74 -13.74 3.91
C THR A 238 8.52 -13.28 3.11
N HIS A 239 8.44 -13.65 1.84
CA HIS A 239 7.31 -13.30 0.99
C HIS A 239 6.03 -14.06 1.41
N LEU A 240 6.16 -15.36 1.74
CA LEU A 240 5.05 -16.15 2.30
C LEU A 240 4.56 -15.54 3.63
N GLY A 241 5.47 -15.15 4.50
CA GLY A 241 5.18 -14.55 5.80
C GLY A 241 4.48 -13.20 5.66
N ILE A 242 4.88 -12.35 4.72
CA ILE A 242 4.20 -11.07 4.45
C ILE A 242 2.74 -11.32 4.03
N HIS A 243 2.50 -12.24 3.10
CA HIS A 243 1.11 -12.54 2.66
C HIS A 243 0.28 -13.21 3.75
N LEU A 244 0.90 -14.08 4.56
CA LEU A 244 0.23 -14.66 5.72
C LEU A 244 -0.14 -13.58 6.76
N LEU A 245 0.75 -12.62 7.01
CA LEU A 245 0.46 -11.50 7.90
C LEU A 245 -0.64 -10.58 7.34
N CYS A 246 -0.68 -10.35 6.02
CA CYS A 246 -1.80 -9.65 5.37
C CYS A 246 -3.13 -10.42 5.54
N LEU A 247 -3.10 -11.75 5.49
CA LEU A 247 -4.29 -12.56 5.75
C LEU A 247 -4.72 -12.46 7.22
N VAL A 248 -3.76 -12.54 8.15
CA VAL A 248 -4.03 -12.43 9.60
C VAL A 248 -4.48 -11.02 9.99
N SER A 249 -4.07 -9.97 9.27
CA SER A 249 -4.48 -8.60 9.58
C SER A 249 -5.99 -8.37 9.41
N ILE A 250 -6.70 -9.26 8.71
CA ILE A 250 -8.17 -9.26 8.65
C ILE A 250 -8.80 -9.44 10.05
N PHE A 251 -8.12 -10.10 10.99
CA PHE A 251 -8.60 -10.22 12.37
C PHE A 251 -8.23 -9.02 13.25
N ALA A 252 -7.40 -8.10 12.75
CA ALA A 252 -6.90 -6.94 13.48
C ALA A 252 -7.37 -5.61 12.87
N LEU A 253 -8.44 -5.61 12.07
CA LEU A 253 -8.92 -4.42 11.34
C LEU A 253 -9.20 -3.24 12.29
N ASP A 254 -9.75 -3.50 13.47
CA ASP A 254 -10.01 -2.46 14.48
C ASP A 254 -8.72 -1.79 14.99
N VAL A 255 -7.62 -2.55 15.08
CA VAL A 255 -6.31 -2.01 15.46
C VAL A 255 -5.71 -1.22 14.30
N LEU A 256 -5.89 -1.67 13.06
CA LEU A 256 -5.38 -0.98 11.87
C LEU A 256 -6.05 0.39 11.68
N LYS A 257 -7.33 0.54 12.07
CA LYS A 257 -8.04 1.83 12.06
C LYS A 257 -7.43 2.87 12.98
N LEU A 258 -6.64 2.49 13.98
CA LEU A 258 -5.98 3.45 14.86
C LEU A 258 -4.84 4.21 14.18
N ILE A 259 -4.35 3.72 13.03
CA ILE A 259 -3.22 4.32 12.33
C ILE A 259 -3.72 5.52 11.50
N PRO A 260 -3.23 6.75 11.78
CA PRO A 260 -3.58 7.92 10.99
C PRO A 260 -3.00 7.80 9.57
N VAL A 261 -3.78 8.16 8.56
CA VAL A 261 -3.36 8.22 7.15
C VAL A 261 -2.11 9.09 6.95
N PRO A 262 -1.93 10.25 7.63
CA PRO A 262 -0.71 11.06 7.51
C PRO A 262 0.59 10.32 7.87
N VAL A 263 0.55 9.32 8.76
CA VAL A 263 1.71 8.46 9.07
C VAL A 263 2.11 7.67 7.83
N LEU A 264 1.13 7.10 7.12
CA LEU A 264 1.37 6.29 5.92
C LEU A 264 1.98 7.14 4.79
N TYR A 265 1.50 8.37 4.60
CA TYR A 265 2.13 9.31 3.66
C TYR A 265 3.61 9.56 3.99
N GLY A 266 3.96 9.68 5.28
CA GLY A 266 5.34 9.85 5.71
C GLY A 266 6.19 8.62 5.39
N VAL A 267 5.66 7.42 5.63
CA VAL A 267 6.33 6.16 5.27
C VAL A 267 6.53 6.06 3.75
N PHE A 268 5.53 6.40 2.95
CA PHE A 268 5.65 6.39 1.49
C PHE A 268 6.71 7.37 0.98
N LEU A 269 6.75 8.59 1.53
CA LEU A 269 7.79 9.56 1.18
C LEU A 269 9.18 9.03 1.56
N PHE A 270 9.33 8.46 2.76
CA PHE A 270 10.58 7.84 3.18
C PHE A 270 11.03 6.73 2.22
N MET A 271 10.13 5.78 1.89
CA MET A 271 10.43 4.69 0.96
C MET A 271 10.81 5.23 -0.44
N GLY A 272 10.12 6.26 -0.92
CA GLY A 272 10.44 6.92 -2.19
C GLY A 272 11.83 7.54 -2.21
N LEU A 273 12.17 8.32 -1.18
CA LEU A 273 13.49 8.96 -1.04
C LEU A 273 14.62 7.94 -0.91
N VAL A 274 14.39 6.85 -0.18
CA VAL A 274 15.39 5.78 -0.03
C VAL A 274 15.62 5.02 -1.34
N SER A 275 14.57 4.82 -2.13
CA SER A 275 14.67 4.18 -3.45
C SER A 275 15.39 5.06 -4.48
N LEU A 276 15.39 6.38 -4.32
CA LEU A 276 16.14 7.29 -5.21
C LEU A 276 17.65 7.13 -5.03
N GLY A 277 18.12 6.96 -3.80
CA GLY A 277 19.56 6.83 -3.51
C GLY A 277 20.22 5.57 -4.09
N THR A 278 19.45 4.66 -4.69
CA THR A 278 19.94 3.46 -5.40
C THR A 278 19.91 3.61 -6.92
N ASN A 279 19.33 4.69 -7.43
CA ASN A 279 19.28 4.97 -8.86
C ASN A 279 20.58 5.67 -9.28
N THR A 280 21.31 5.10 -10.25
CA THR A 280 22.55 5.69 -10.78
C THR A 280 22.32 6.99 -11.56
N PHE A 281 21.09 7.27 -11.96
CA PHE A 281 20.72 8.51 -12.65
C PHE A 281 20.62 9.71 -11.70
N TRP A 282 20.41 9.47 -10.40
CA TRP A 282 20.27 10.50 -9.36
C TRP A 282 21.59 10.70 -8.61
#